data_AF-A0AAJ1LBY2-F1
#
_entry.id   AF-A0AAJ1LBY2-F1
#
_cell.length_a   1.000
_cell.length_b   1.000
_cell.length_c   1.000
_cell.angle_alpha   90.00
_cell.angle_beta   90.00
_cell.angle_gamma   90.00
#
_symmetry.space_group_name_H-M   'P 1'
#
loop_
_entity.id
_entity.type
_entity.pdbx_description
1 polymer ?
#
loop_
_entity_poly.entity_id
_entity_poly.type
_entity_poly.pdbx_seq_one_letter_code
_entity_poly.pdbx_strand_id
1 'polypeptide(L)'
;MDTDDCTAEQRIRFINKDMFKKHWLYDYIIPIYNSPNLESTMKKIDMPVENKKDYITIFPINNTTSTNNDDINELCNKLERCDKKITNIGKYFKACLDISKENRVL
;
A
#
# COMPACT_ATOMS: atom_id res chain seq x y z
N MET A 1 5.50 1.76 -3.99
CA MET A 1 6.82 1.63 -4.64
C MET A 1 7.87 1.54 -3.57
N ASP A 2 8.80 0.62 -3.74
CA ASP A 2 9.89 0.46 -2.78
C ASP A 2 10.93 1.57 -2.99
N THR A 3 11.65 1.91 -1.92
CA THR A 3 12.59 3.04 -1.87
C THR A 3 14.00 2.60 -1.51
N ASP A 4 14.27 1.28 -1.50
CA ASP A 4 15.59 0.68 -1.31
C ASP A 4 16.54 0.92 -2.50
N ASP A 5 16.01 0.97 -3.72
CA ASP A 5 16.81 1.24 -4.92
C ASP A 5 17.02 2.74 -5.21
N CYS A 6 16.57 3.63 -4.31
CA CYS A 6 16.61 5.08 -4.49
C CYS A 6 17.65 5.77 -3.60
N THR A 7 18.27 6.84 -4.11
CA THR A 7 19.03 7.75 -3.25
C THR A 7 18.12 8.47 -2.25
N ALA A 8 18.69 8.95 -1.14
CA ALA A 8 17.93 9.72 -0.14
C ALA A 8 17.23 10.95 -0.74
N GLU A 9 17.89 11.65 -1.68
CA GLU A 9 17.32 12.80 -2.37
C GLU A 9 16.13 12.39 -3.25
N GLN A 10 16.29 11.35 -4.07
CA GLN A 10 15.19 10.85 -4.92
C GLN A 10 13.99 10.44 -4.10
N ARG A 11 14.21 9.71 -2.98
CA ARG A 11 13.14 9.32 -2.07
C ARG A 11 12.39 10.54 -1.52
N ILE A 12 13.10 11.55 -1.02
CA ILE A 12 12.48 12.77 -0.47
C ILE A 12 11.67 13.49 -1.54
N ARG A 13 12.25 13.69 -2.74
CA ARG A 13 11.61 14.39 -3.86
C ARG A 13 10.39 13.65 -4.43
N PHE A 14 10.36 12.32 -4.33
CA PHE A 14 9.20 11.52 -4.67
C PHE A 14 8.09 11.71 -3.62
N ILE A 15 8.42 11.52 -2.34
CA ILE A 15 7.46 11.58 -1.22
C ILE A 15 6.83 12.97 -1.08
N ASN A 16 7.61 14.04 -1.22
CA ASN A 16 7.12 15.41 -1.09
C ASN A 16 6.47 15.96 -2.39
N LYS A 17 6.33 15.11 -3.41
CA LYS A 17 5.78 15.42 -4.74
C LYS A 17 6.63 16.37 -5.60
N ASP A 18 7.84 16.74 -5.21
CA ASP A 18 8.69 17.66 -5.98
C ASP A 18 8.95 17.18 -7.41
N MET A 19 9.09 15.86 -7.60
CA MET A 19 9.26 15.26 -8.93
C MET A 19 8.08 15.53 -9.89
N PHE A 20 6.89 15.81 -9.35
CA PHE A 20 5.66 15.95 -10.13
C PHE A 20 5.23 17.41 -10.33
N LYS A 21 5.99 18.40 -9.84
CA LYS A 21 5.60 19.83 -9.84
C LYS A 21 5.19 20.41 -11.21
N LYS A 22 5.71 19.85 -12.31
CA LYS A 22 5.38 20.28 -13.69
C LYS A 22 4.31 19.42 -14.35
N HIS A 23 3.77 18.43 -13.66
CA HIS A 23 2.77 17.53 -14.19
C HIS A 23 1.37 18.18 -14.08
N TRP A 24 0.62 18.22 -15.17
CA TRP A 24 -0.75 18.72 -15.24
C TRP A 24 -1.71 18.11 -14.20
N LEU A 25 -1.50 16.85 -13.80
CA LEU A 25 -2.27 16.20 -12.72
C LEU A 25 -1.63 16.32 -11.32
N TYR A 26 -0.73 17.28 -11.09
CA TYR A 26 0.01 17.42 -9.84
C TYR A 26 -0.88 17.35 -8.60
N ASP A 27 -2.03 18.03 -8.63
CA ASP A 27 -2.97 18.08 -7.51
C ASP A 27 -3.58 16.71 -7.19
N TYR A 28 -3.70 15.84 -8.19
CA TYR A 28 -4.28 14.49 -8.07
C TYR A 28 -3.23 13.41 -7.76
N ILE A 29 -1.94 13.70 -7.96
CA ILE A 29 -0.88 12.71 -7.71
C ILE A 29 -0.68 12.54 -6.20
N ILE A 30 -0.80 11.30 -5.73
CA ILE A 30 -0.44 10.87 -4.38
C ILE A 30 0.65 9.81 -4.51
N PRO A 31 1.92 10.13 -4.18
CA PRO A 31 3.01 9.16 -4.25
C PRO A 31 2.77 8.02 -3.25
N ILE A 32 2.80 6.77 -3.70
CA ILE A 32 2.68 5.59 -2.83
C ILE A 32 4.02 4.91 -2.65
N TYR A 33 4.49 4.80 -1.41
CA TYR A 33 5.83 4.30 -1.10
C TYR A 33 5.86 3.30 0.06
N ASN A 34 6.92 2.49 0.07
CA ASN A 34 7.36 1.65 1.18
C ASN A 34 8.84 1.94 1.45
N SER A 35 9.24 2.04 2.71
CA SER A 35 10.61 2.38 3.11
C SER A 35 11.15 1.41 4.18
N PRO A 36 12.16 0.59 3.83
CA PRO A 36 12.81 0.49 2.51
C PRO A 36 11.95 -0.22 1.44
N ASN A 37 11.21 -1.26 1.78
CA ASN A 37 10.42 -2.06 0.84
C ASN A 37 9.15 -2.65 1.47
N LEU A 38 8.39 -3.40 0.66
CA LEU A 38 7.14 -4.01 1.07
C LEU A 38 7.36 -5.03 2.19
N GLU A 39 8.36 -5.92 2.12
CA GLU A 39 8.64 -6.93 3.15
C GLU A 39 8.92 -6.28 4.50
N SER A 40 9.68 -5.18 4.51
CA SER A 40 9.93 -4.40 5.73
C SER A 40 8.67 -3.75 6.28
N THR A 41 7.76 -3.35 5.40
CA THR A 41 6.45 -2.80 5.77
C THR A 41 5.56 -3.88 6.38
N MET A 42 5.49 -5.05 5.73
CA MET A 42 4.72 -6.21 6.15
C MET A 42 5.20 -6.73 7.53
N LYS A 43 6.51 -6.76 7.76
CA LYS A 43 7.09 -7.08 9.08
C LYS A 43 6.67 -6.09 10.17
N LYS A 44 6.57 -4.79 9.86
CA LYS A 44 6.18 -3.74 10.83
C LYS A 44 4.69 -3.74 11.19
N ILE A 45 3.87 -4.45 10.42
CA ILE A 45 2.46 -4.65 10.71
C ILE A 45 2.17 -6.07 11.23
N ASP A 46 3.20 -6.76 11.73
CA ASP A 46 3.11 -8.12 12.27
C ASP A 46 2.58 -9.16 11.26
N MET A 47 2.92 -8.99 9.99
CA MET A 47 2.58 -9.90 8.88
C MET A 47 3.83 -10.22 8.05
N PRO A 48 4.90 -10.80 8.64
CA PRO A 48 6.16 -10.97 7.95
C PRO A 48 6.02 -11.84 6.69
N VAL A 49 6.72 -11.43 5.63
CA VAL A 49 6.81 -12.17 4.37
C VAL A 49 8.29 -12.43 4.12
N GLU A 50 8.68 -13.70 4.03
CA GLU A 50 10.06 -14.10 3.71
C GLU A 50 10.17 -14.68 2.30
N ASN A 51 9.12 -15.34 1.84
CA ASN A 51 9.04 -15.98 0.54
C ASN A 51 7.77 -15.57 -0.19
N LYS A 52 7.80 -15.57 -1.53
CA LYS A 52 6.62 -15.25 -2.36
C LYS A 52 5.39 -16.12 -2.03
N LYS A 53 5.60 -17.37 -1.61
CA LYS A 53 4.52 -18.29 -1.20
C LYS A 53 3.79 -17.83 0.06
N ASP A 54 4.44 -17.05 0.93
CA ASP A 54 3.86 -16.63 2.21
C ASP A 54 2.69 -15.66 1.98
N TYR A 55 2.71 -14.91 0.87
CA TYR A 55 1.56 -14.10 0.45
C TYR A 55 0.30 -14.92 0.26
N ILE A 56 0.39 -16.16 -0.23
CA ILE A 56 -0.76 -17.06 -0.41
C ILE A 56 -1.28 -17.52 0.95
N THR A 57 -0.41 -17.70 1.93
CA THR A 57 -0.81 -18.05 3.31
C THR A 57 -1.46 -16.87 4.03
N ILE A 58 -0.91 -15.67 3.85
CA ILE A 58 -1.38 -14.44 4.50
C ILE A 58 -2.67 -13.93 3.85
N PHE A 59 -2.76 -14.00 2.53
CA PHE A 59 -3.91 -13.61 1.73
C PHE A 59 -4.39 -14.83 0.94
N PRO A 60 -5.10 -15.78 1.59
CA PRO A 60 -5.58 -16.98 0.95
C PRO A 60 -6.43 -16.65 -0.28
N ILE A 61 -6.13 -17.35 -1.38
CA ILE A 61 -6.92 -17.27 -2.60
C ILE A 61 -8.14 -18.18 -2.40
N ASN A 62 -9.25 -17.57 -2.03
CA ASN A 62 -10.51 -18.28 -1.90
C ASN A 62 -10.97 -18.67 -3.32
N ASN A 63 -11.09 -19.97 -3.61
CA ASN A 63 -11.73 -20.44 -4.85
C ASN A 63 -13.25 -20.16 -4.86
N THR A 64 -13.77 -19.66 -3.75
CA THR A 64 -15.12 -19.10 -3.63
C THR A 64 -15.05 -17.60 -3.89
N THR A 65 -16.00 -17.09 -4.67
CA THR A 65 -16.04 -15.78 -5.35
C THR A 65 -15.96 -14.51 -4.48
N SER A 66 -15.63 -14.62 -3.20
CA SER A 66 -15.48 -13.49 -2.28
C SER A 66 -14.13 -13.54 -1.58
N THR A 67 -13.19 -12.70 -2.04
CA THR A 67 -12.16 -12.15 -1.15
C THR A 67 -12.89 -11.54 0.04
N ASN A 68 -12.59 -11.97 1.26
CA ASN A 68 -13.32 -11.50 2.42
C ASN A 68 -12.95 -10.03 2.65
N ASN A 69 -13.95 -9.13 2.62
CA ASN A 69 -13.73 -7.71 2.85
C ASN A 69 -13.08 -7.46 4.23
N ASP A 70 -13.29 -8.37 5.18
CA ASP A 70 -12.74 -8.31 6.54
C ASP A 70 -11.21 -8.40 6.55
N ASP A 71 -10.61 -9.26 5.73
CA ASP A 71 -9.13 -9.41 5.66
C ASP A 71 -8.48 -8.13 5.11
N ILE A 72 -9.10 -7.53 4.09
CA ILE A 72 -8.66 -6.26 3.50
C ILE A 72 -8.84 -5.12 4.51
N ASN A 73 -9.95 -5.10 5.25
CA ASN A 73 -10.20 -4.12 6.30
C ASN A 73 -9.15 -4.24 7.42
N GLU A 74 -8.82 -5.46 7.86
CA GLU A 74 -7.78 -5.68 8.87
C GLU A 74 -6.42 -5.17 8.39
N LEU A 75 -6.03 -5.51 7.15
CA LEU A 75 -4.81 -5.02 6.53
C LEU A 75 -4.78 -3.49 6.48
N CYS A 76 -5.87 -2.85 6.04
CA CYS A 76 -5.99 -1.39 6.00
C CYS A 76 -5.80 -0.77 7.38
N ASN A 77 -6.44 -1.32 8.42
CA ASN A 77 -6.34 -0.85 9.79
C ASN A 77 -4.90 -0.95 10.33
N LYS A 78 -4.21 -2.05 10.04
CA LYS A 78 -2.80 -2.23 10.44
C LYS A 78 -1.88 -1.24 9.72
N LEU A 79 -2.05 -1.04 8.41
CA LEU A 79 -1.29 -0.08 7.62
C LEU A 79 -1.59 1.38 8.01
N GLU A 80 -2.81 1.69 8.46
CA GLU A 80 -3.17 3.02 8.93
C GLU A 80 -2.44 3.38 10.22
N ARG A 81 -2.19 2.41 11.11
CA ARG A 81 -1.40 2.57 12.34
C ARG A 81 0.11 2.60 12.10
N CYS A 82 0.57 2.14 10.94
CA CYS A 82 2.00 2.18 10.59
C CYS A 82 2.47 3.63 10.39
N ASP A 83 3.70 3.92 10.83
CA ASP A 83 4.36 5.22 10.67
C ASP A 83 4.38 5.63 9.20
N LYS A 84 3.91 6.84 8.91
CA LYS A 84 3.85 7.38 7.56
C LYS A 84 5.23 7.62 6.96
N LYS A 85 6.29 7.70 7.76
CA LYS A 85 7.67 7.70 7.23
C LYS A 85 8.05 6.37 6.57
N ILE A 86 7.35 5.28 6.91
CA ILE A 86 7.62 3.93 6.45
C ILE A 86 6.78 3.61 5.24
N THR A 87 5.46 3.81 5.31
CA THR A 87 4.58 3.53 4.18
C THR A 87 3.33 4.40 4.23
N ASN A 88 2.73 4.60 3.06
CA ASN A 88 1.36 5.10 2.94
C ASN A 88 0.47 4.21 2.05
N ILE A 89 0.89 2.98 1.76
CA ILE A 89 0.18 2.05 0.86
C ILE A 89 -1.25 1.74 1.32
N GLY A 90 -1.55 1.87 2.62
CA GLY A 90 -2.91 1.77 3.14
C GLY A 90 -3.90 2.76 2.50
N LYS A 91 -3.44 3.93 2.04
CA LYS A 91 -4.29 4.88 1.29
C LYS A 91 -4.78 4.28 -0.03
N TYR A 92 -3.92 3.53 -0.71
CA TYR A 92 -4.26 2.87 -1.96
C TYR A 92 -5.29 1.76 -1.74
N PHE A 93 -5.05 0.87 -0.76
CA PHE A 93 -6.00 -0.20 -0.46
C PHE A 93 -7.37 0.32 -0.02
N LYS A 94 -7.41 1.38 0.81
CA LYS A 94 -8.66 2.03 1.21
C LYS A 94 -9.43 2.57 0.01
N ALA A 95 -8.75 3.27 -0.90
CA ALA A 95 -9.37 3.75 -2.13
C ALA A 95 -9.94 2.60 -2.99
N CYS A 96 -9.21 1.50 -3.15
CA CYS A 96 -9.71 0.32 -3.87
C CYS A 96 -10.94 -0.30 -3.19
N LEU A 97 -10.94 -0.37 -1.86
CA LEU A 97 -12.07 -0.90 -1.09
C LEU A 97 -13.30 -0.01 -1.20
N ASP A 98 -13.13 1.31 -1.15
CA ASP A 98 -14.23 2.27 -1.28
C ASP A 98 -14.87 2.16 -2.68
N ILE A 99 -14.06 2.12 -3.74
CA ILE A 99 -14.53 1.88 -5.12
C ILE A 99 -15.26 0.53 -5.22
N SER A 100 -14.73 -0.52 -4.61
CA SER A 100 -15.37 -1.84 -4.63
C SER A 100 -16.72 -1.84 -3.93
N LYS A 101 -16.90 -1.06 -2.86
CA LYS A 101 -18.19 -0.91 -2.17
C LYS A 101 -19.17 -0.14 -3.03
N GLU A 102 -18.76 0.97 -3.64
CA GLU A 102 -19.59 1.78 -4.55
C GLU A 102 -20.09 0.95 -5.74
N ASN A 103 -19.21 0.16 -6.37
CA ASN A 103 -19.56 -0.68 -7.53
C ASN A 103 -20.46 -1.88 -7.21
N ARG A 104 -20.57 -2.30 -5.94
CA ARG A 104 -21.48 -3.38 -5.51
C ARG A 104 -22.90 -2.88 -5.18
N VAL A 105 -23.11 -1.56 -5.19
CA VAL A 105 -24.42 -0.93 -4.92
C VAL A 105 -25.19 -0.64 -6.24
N LEU A 106 -24.60 -0.96 -7.39
CA LEU A 106 -25.24 -1.00 -8.72
C LEU A 106 -25.51 -2.45 -9.14
#